data_AF-A0A8H7PVB7-F1
#
_entry.id   AF-A0A8H7PVB7-F1
#
_cell.length_a   1.000
_cell.length_b   1.000
_cell.length_c   1.000
_cell.angle_alpha   90.00
_cell.angle_beta   90.00
_cell.angle_gamma   90.00
#
_symmetry.space_group_name_H-M   'P 1'
#
loop_
_entity.id
_entity.type
_entity.pdbx_description
1 polymer ?
#
loop_
_entity_poly.entity_id
_entity_poly.type
_entity_poly.pdbx_seq_one_letter_code
_entity_poly.pdbx_strand_id
1 'polypeptide(L)'
;MSDKEDEKAFLPTPAAQRNEKNHPSSLIAIVVAFYFVISLSVVFLNKYILSSSQYEFPYPLFVTWFQLVVALIVIFIWAELGKSYKTFSIIPPYEFDTSIAKKIAPLTFIYVMMLALNNLCLKYVEVTFYQVARSLSINFTILFTYVILKQKTSSATLVACFIVFLGFAIGSYGEINFSWAGIFYGVGSSAFVALYGIYVKKTLGAVDNNQWRLLHYNTTLAILMLGPLVLLSGEIGEIMTKVDFLDSFQFWTLMTITGITGFGINIAMFLQVKYTSALTNTISGTAKSCVQTILAAMIFQNTITVLNGVGILLALFGSGYYSYVRYNEMMSR
;
A
#
# COMPACT_ATOMS: atom_id res chain seq x y z
N MET A 1 -10.42 13.46 -40.15
CA MET A 1 -10.28 11.99 -39.98
C MET A 1 -8.91 11.61 -39.40
N SER A 2 -8.26 12.48 -38.63
CA SER A 2 -6.90 12.28 -38.07
C SER A 2 -6.85 12.30 -36.54
N ASP A 3 -7.94 12.65 -35.84
CA ASP A 3 -7.96 12.80 -34.37
C ASP A 3 -8.39 11.53 -33.60
N LYS A 4 -8.60 10.40 -34.29
CA LYS A 4 -9.03 9.14 -33.64
C LYS A 4 -7.90 8.13 -33.42
N GLU A 5 -6.68 8.41 -33.88
CA GLU A 5 -5.54 7.52 -33.68
C GLU A 5 -4.76 7.86 -32.40
N ASP A 6 -4.66 9.14 -32.02
CA ASP A 6 -4.01 9.56 -30.77
C ASP A 6 -4.84 9.22 -29.51
N GLU A 7 -6.15 9.06 -29.64
CA GLU A 7 -7.04 8.64 -28.55
C GLU A 7 -6.93 7.13 -28.24
N LYS A 8 -6.44 6.33 -29.21
CA LYS A 8 -6.20 4.88 -29.04
C LYS A 8 -4.87 4.55 -28.37
N ALA A 9 -3.91 5.47 -28.37
CA ALA A 9 -2.63 5.30 -27.68
C ALA A 9 -2.69 5.61 -26.17
N PHE A 10 -3.81 6.18 -25.70
CA PHE A 10 -4.00 6.62 -24.31
C PHE A 10 -4.69 5.60 -23.40
N LEU A 11 -5.19 4.53 -24.00
CA LEU A 11 -5.64 3.35 -23.27
C LEU A 11 -4.46 2.39 -23.26
N PRO A 12 -4.14 1.75 -22.12
CA PRO A 12 -3.38 0.53 -22.24
C PRO A 12 -4.15 -0.32 -23.26
N THR A 13 -3.44 -0.90 -24.24
CA THR A 13 -3.92 -2.16 -24.80
C THR A 13 -4.47 -2.92 -23.60
N PRO A 14 -5.68 -3.49 -23.68
CA PRO A 14 -6.13 -4.37 -22.62
C PRO A 14 -4.94 -5.29 -22.33
N ALA A 15 -4.83 -5.83 -21.13
CA ALA A 15 -4.19 -7.12 -21.01
C ALA A 15 -5.04 -8.12 -21.84
N ALA A 16 -5.07 -7.94 -23.16
CA ALA A 16 -5.65 -8.75 -24.17
C ALA A 16 -4.76 -9.96 -24.12
N GLN A 17 -5.23 -10.92 -23.35
CA GLN A 17 -4.78 -12.29 -23.42
C GLN A 17 -3.26 -12.39 -23.25
N ARG A 18 -2.72 -11.94 -22.11
CA ARG A 18 -1.48 -12.56 -21.65
C ARG A 18 -1.88 -13.96 -21.24
N ASN A 19 -1.84 -14.89 -22.21
CA ASN A 19 -2.22 -16.30 -22.16
C ASN A 19 -2.59 -16.73 -20.73
N GLU A 20 -3.84 -17.12 -20.50
CA GLU A 20 -4.17 -18.01 -19.39
C GLU A 20 -3.30 -19.26 -19.56
N LYS A 21 -2.04 -19.18 -19.11
CA LYS A 21 -1.34 -20.35 -18.65
C LYS A 21 -2.22 -20.80 -17.51
N ASN A 22 -2.95 -21.90 -17.74
CA ASN A 22 -3.70 -22.64 -16.74
C ASN A 22 -2.71 -23.05 -15.64
N HIS A 23 -2.35 -22.10 -14.80
CA HIS A 23 -1.53 -22.32 -13.64
C HIS A 23 -2.38 -23.16 -12.70
N PRO A 24 -1.83 -24.25 -12.14
CA PRO A 24 -2.60 -25.12 -11.29
C PRO A 24 -3.21 -24.30 -10.15
N SER A 25 -4.49 -24.53 -9.83
CA SER A 25 -5.23 -23.78 -8.81
C SER A 25 -4.52 -23.77 -7.45
N SER A 26 -3.72 -24.80 -7.17
CA SER A 26 -2.84 -24.87 -6.00
C SER A 26 -1.75 -23.79 -5.99
N LEU A 27 -1.15 -23.47 -7.14
CA LEU A 27 -0.14 -22.40 -7.25
C LEU A 27 -0.79 -21.04 -7.02
N ILE A 28 -1.98 -20.80 -7.56
CA ILE A 28 -2.74 -19.57 -7.32
C ILE A 28 -3.06 -19.43 -5.82
N ALA A 29 -3.53 -20.51 -5.18
CA ALA A 29 -3.82 -20.53 -3.76
C ALA A 29 -2.56 -20.24 -2.91
N ILE A 30 -1.42 -20.85 -3.23
CA ILE A 30 -0.15 -20.60 -2.55
C ILE A 30 0.29 -19.13 -2.68
N VAL A 31 0.19 -18.56 -3.88
CA VAL A 31 0.57 -17.16 -4.12
C VAL A 31 -0.33 -16.19 -3.35
N VAL A 32 -1.64 -16.45 -3.31
CA VAL A 32 -2.60 -15.64 -2.54
C VAL A 32 -2.36 -15.80 -1.03
N ALA A 33 -2.11 -17.02 -0.55
CA ALA A 33 -1.79 -17.26 0.86
C ALA A 33 -0.48 -16.58 1.27
N PHE A 34 0.55 -16.64 0.42
CA PHE A 34 1.81 -15.93 0.63
C PHE A 34 1.60 -14.42 0.73
N TYR A 35 0.80 -13.84 -0.18
CA TYR A 35 0.40 -12.44 -0.08
C TYR A 35 -0.33 -12.11 1.22
N PHE A 36 -1.29 -12.94 1.65
CA PHE A 36 -2.01 -12.73 2.90
C PHE A 36 -1.05 -12.71 4.09
N VAL A 37 -0.22 -13.75 4.23
CA VAL A 37 0.71 -13.88 5.36
C VAL A 37 1.65 -12.68 5.42
N ILE A 38 2.36 -12.38 4.33
CA ILE A 38 3.31 -11.26 4.31
C ILE A 38 2.60 -9.91 4.56
N SER A 39 1.47 -9.68 3.91
CA SER A 39 0.74 -8.41 4.02
C SER A 39 0.12 -8.20 5.41
N LEU A 40 -0.27 -9.27 6.10
CA LEU A 40 -0.69 -9.22 7.50
C LEU A 40 0.54 -8.97 8.39
N SER A 41 1.61 -9.74 8.22
CA SER A 41 2.85 -9.59 8.98
C SER A 41 3.39 -8.17 8.95
N VAL A 42 3.44 -7.48 7.80
CA VAL A 42 3.88 -6.08 7.73
C VAL A 42 3.05 -5.17 8.65
N VAL A 43 1.71 -5.29 8.62
CA VAL A 43 0.84 -4.41 9.41
C VAL A 43 0.98 -4.68 10.91
N PHE A 44 0.98 -5.96 11.30
CA PHE A 44 1.13 -6.35 12.70
C PHE A 44 2.52 -6.05 13.24
N LEU A 45 3.58 -6.30 12.47
CA LEU A 45 4.95 -5.97 12.87
C LEU A 45 5.15 -4.46 12.99
N ASN A 46 4.59 -3.66 12.08
CA ASN A 46 4.65 -2.20 12.17
C ASN A 46 3.93 -1.71 13.44
N LYS A 47 2.72 -2.21 13.74
CA LYS A 47 2.03 -1.85 15.00
C LYS A 47 2.79 -2.35 16.23
N TYR A 48 3.37 -3.54 16.16
CA TYR A 48 4.14 -4.13 17.25
C TYR A 48 5.36 -3.26 17.60
N ILE A 49 6.16 -2.83 16.61
CA ILE A 49 7.30 -1.92 16.85
C ILE A 49 6.83 -0.58 17.42
N LEU A 50 5.73 -0.03 16.90
CA LEU A 50 5.28 1.31 17.26
C LEU A 50 4.57 1.40 18.61
N SER A 51 3.91 0.33 19.07
CA SER A 51 2.99 0.41 20.22
C SER A 51 3.01 -0.78 21.18
N SER A 52 3.66 -1.90 20.86
CA SER A 52 3.50 -3.14 21.66
C SER A 52 4.78 -3.94 21.88
N SER A 53 5.94 -3.40 21.51
CA SER A 53 7.24 -4.00 21.76
C SER A 53 7.73 -3.63 23.16
N GLN A 54 8.60 -4.44 23.75
CA GLN A 54 9.40 -4.05 24.92
C GLN A 54 10.24 -2.79 24.67
N TYR A 55 10.43 -2.46 23.40
CA TYR A 55 11.24 -1.36 22.90
C TYR A 55 10.37 -0.26 22.29
N GLU A 56 9.21 0.09 22.88
CA GLU A 56 8.27 1.12 22.40
C GLU A 56 8.99 2.21 21.58
N PHE A 57 8.96 2.08 20.25
CA PHE A 57 9.77 2.90 19.37
C PHE A 57 8.85 3.83 18.59
N PRO A 58 8.46 4.98 19.17
CA PRO A 58 7.42 5.85 18.64
C PRO A 58 7.91 6.73 17.48
N TYR A 59 8.81 6.22 16.63
CA TYR A 59 9.46 6.95 15.53
C TYR A 59 9.12 6.32 14.17
N PRO A 60 7.86 6.46 13.70
CA PRO A 60 7.37 5.81 12.49
C PRO A 60 8.11 6.24 11.22
N LEU A 61 8.57 7.49 11.13
CA LEU A 61 9.27 7.96 9.92
C LEU A 61 10.65 7.32 9.82
N PHE A 62 11.39 7.23 10.93
CA PHE A 62 12.66 6.50 10.98
C PHE A 62 12.50 5.03 10.63
N VAL A 63 11.50 4.33 11.20
CA VAL A 63 11.21 2.92 10.87
C VAL A 63 10.97 2.76 9.37
N THR A 64 10.14 3.63 8.78
CA THR A 64 9.85 3.60 7.34
C THR A 64 11.10 3.81 6.50
N TRP A 65 11.93 4.78 6.87
CA TRP A 65 13.17 5.08 6.16
C TRP A 65 14.13 3.91 6.21
N PHE A 66 14.31 3.30 7.38
CA PHE A 66 15.14 2.10 7.54
C PHE A 66 14.59 0.92 6.71
N GLN A 67 13.27 0.70 6.73
CA GLN A 67 12.63 -0.34 5.91
C GLN A 67 12.89 -0.13 4.41
N LEU A 68 12.85 1.12 3.92
CA LEU A 68 13.17 1.44 2.53
C LEU A 68 14.65 1.20 2.21
N VAL A 69 15.57 1.54 3.12
CA VAL A 69 17.01 1.25 2.97
C VAL A 69 17.26 -0.25 2.89
N VAL A 70 16.67 -1.04 3.80
CA VAL A 70 16.75 -2.51 3.76
C VAL A 70 16.18 -3.04 2.45
N ALA A 71 15.02 -2.53 2.01
CA ALA A 71 14.44 -2.92 0.74
C ALA A 71 15.37 -2.63 -0.45
N LEU A 72 16.06 -1.49 -0.46
CA LEU A 72 17.04 -1.15 -1.50
C LEU A 72 18.25 -2.10 -1.48
N ILE A 73 18.76 -2.44 -0.30
CA ILE A 73 19.87 -3.41 -0.15
C ILE A 73 19.44 -4.78 -0.70
N VAL A 74 18.25 -5.25 -0.32
CA VAL A 74 17.73 -6.53 -0.82
C VAL A 74 17.56 -6.50 -2.34
N ILE A 75 17.04 -5.39 -2.87
CA ILE A 75 16.94 -5.12 -4.31
C ILE A 75 18.31 -5.26 -5.00
N PHE A 76 19.35 -4.63 -4.46
CA PHE A 76 20.69 -4.67 -5.05
C PHE A 76 21.27 -6.07 -5.03
N ILE A 77 21.17 -6.77 -3.89
CA ILE A 77 21.61 -8.17 -3.76
C ILE A 77 20.89 -9.05 -4.78
N TRP A 78 19.58 -8.88 -4.93
CA TRP A 78 18.80 -9.64 -5.91
C TRP A 78 19.12 -9.29 -7.36
N ALA A 79 19.40 -8.01 -7.66
CA ALA A 79 19.82 -7.58 -8.99
C ALA A 79 21.18 -8.20 -9.38
N GLU A 80 22.13 -8.26 -8.44
CA GLU A 80 23.43 -8.91 -8.67
C GLU A 80 23.29 -10.44 -8.82
N LEU A 81 22.48 -11.09 -7.96
CA LEU A 81 22.18 -12.52 -8.10
C LEU A 81 21.42 -12.85 -9.39
N GLY A 82 20.59 -11.94 -9.88
CA GLY A 82 19.86 -12.05 -11.15
C GLY A 82 20.77 -12.08 -12.39
N LYS A 83 21.97 -11.49 -12.31
CA LYS A 83 22.99 -11.60 -13.37
C LYS A 83 23.58 -13.02 -13.46
N SER A 84 23.66 -13.73 -12.33
CA SER A 84 24.22 -15.08 -12.24
C SER A 84 23.20 -16.20 -12.51
N TYR A 85 21.91 -15.97 -12.23
CA TYR A 85 20.85 -16.97 -12.39
C TYR A 85 19.68 -16.45 -13.24
N LYS A 86 19.51 -17.01 -14.45
CA LYS A 86 18.39 -16.67 -15.38
C LYS A 86 16.99 -16.77 -14.76
N THR A 87 16.80 -17.59 -13.71
CA THR A 87 15.54 -17.72 -12.97
C THR A 87 15.19 -16.47 -12.15
N PHE A 88 16.18 -15.65 -11.77
CA PHE A 88 16.04 -14.41 -11.01
C PHE A 88 16.20 -13.14 -11.85
N SER A 89 16.29 -13.25 -13.19
CA SER A 89 16.31 -12.13 -14.15
C SER A 89 14.95 -11.41 -14.29
N ILE A 90 14.19 -11.33 -13.20
CA ILE A 90 12.89 -10.64 -13.11
C ILE A 90 13.11 -9.15 -12.84
N ILE A 91 14.24 -8.81 -12.20
CA ILE A 91 14.65 -7.44 -11.89
C ILE A 91 15.59 -6.95 -13.00
N PRO A 92 15.23 -5.86 -13.71
CA PRO A 92 16.12 -5.27 -14.70
C PRO A 92 17.39 -4.73 -14.02
N PRO A 93 18.54 -4.72 -14.74
CA PRO A 93 19.78 -4.16 -14.22
C PRO A 93 19.60 -2.70 -13.80
N TYR A 94 20.38 -2.26 -12.81
CA TYR A 94 20.36 -0.90 -12.28
C TYR A 94 20.79 0.10 -13.35
N GLU A 95 19.81 0.66 -14.06
CA GLU A 95 19.98 1.83 -14.90
C GLU A 95 19.39 3.01 -14.15
N PHE A 96 20.23 3.98 -13.75
CA PHE A 96 19.77 5.23 -13.16
C PHE A 96 19.90 6.35 -14.19
N ASP A 97 18.78 6.67 -14.85
CA ASP A 97 18.68 7.83 -15.72
C ASP A 97 18.01 8.97 -14.95
N THR A 98 18.74 10.08 -14.85
CA THR A 98 18.30 11.29 -14.14
C THR A 98 17.04 11.90 -14.80
N SER A 99 16.85 11.67 -16.10
CA SER A 99 15.69 12.14 -16.86
C SER A 99 14.41 11.38 -16.48
N ILE A 100 14.52 10.08 -16.27
CA ILE A 100 13.43 9.21 -15.81
C ILE A 100 13.15 9.48 -14.33
N ALA A 101 14.19 9.67 -13.52
CA ALA A 101 14.05 10.02 -12.11
C ALA A 101 13.25 11.32 -11.90
N LYS A 102 13.47 12.36 -12.72
CA LYS A 102 12.68 13.60 -12.67
C LYS A 102 11.20 13.40 -13.01
N LYS A 103 10.87 12.48 -13.93
CA LYS A 103 9.48 12.13 -14.25
C LYS A 103 8.78 11.34 -13.14
N ILE A 104 9.54 10.53 -12.40
CA ILE A 104 9.05 9.70 -11.29
C ILE A 104 9.00 10.48 -9.96
N ALA A 105 9.81 11.52 -9.79
CA ALA A 105 9.86 12.35 -8.59
C ALA A 105 8.48 12.79 -8.02
N PRO A 106 7.51 13.31 -8.81
CA PRO A 106 6.20 13.68 -8.26
C PRO A 106 5.42 12.47 -7.74
N LEU A 107 5.53 11.31 -8.39
CA LEU A 107 4.94 10.06 -7.89
C LEU A 107 5.58 9.65 -6.56
N THR A 108 6.90 9.76 -6.46
CA THR A 108 7.63 9.43 -5.24
C THR A 108 7.31 10.36 -4.09
N PHE A 109 7.12 11.66 -4.35
CA PHE A 109 6.67 12.59 -3.32
C PHE A 109 5.31 12.18 -2.74
N ILE A 110 4.34 11.85 -3.61
CA ILE A 110 3.03 11.34 -3.19
C ILE A 110 3.18 10.05 -2.38
N TYR A 111 4.06 9.14 -2.80
CA TYR A 111 4.36 7.90 -2.10
C TYR A 111 4.96 8.12 -0.70
N VAL A 112 5.92 9.04 -0.56
CA VAL A 112 6.55 9.38 0.72
C VAL A 112 5.52 9.97 1.68
N MET A 113 4.68 10.91 1.20
CA MET A 113 3.59 11.47 2.00
C MET A 113 2.56 10.41 2.41
N MET A 114 2.21 9.51 1.49
CA MET A 114 1.34 8.37 1.76
C MET A 114 1.89 7.49 2.90
N LEU A 115 3.17 7.15 2.86
CA LEU A 115 3.81 6.32 3.89
C LEU A 115 3.87 7.04 5.24
N ALA A 116 4.31 8.31 5.24
CA ALA A 116 4.41 9.13 6.45
C ALA A 116 3.06 9.23 7.17
N LEU A 117 2.00 9.60 6.46
CA LEU A 117 0.66 9.75 7.03
C LEU A 117 0.07 8.41 7.48
N ASN A 118 0.32 7.31 6.75
CA ASN A 118 -0.15 5.98 7.16
C ASN A 118 0.50 5.51 8.47
N ASN A 119 1.81 5.70 8.62
CA ASN A 119 2.49 5.26 9.83
C ASN A 119 2.21 6.18 11.03
N LEU A 120 2.04 7.49 10.80
CA LEU A 120 1.51 8.39 11.83
C LEU A 120 0.08 7.99 12.24
N CYS A 121 -0.78 7.62 11.29
CA CYS A 121 -2.12 7.09 11.60
C CYS A 121 -2.03 5.87 12.52
N LEU A 122 -1.26 4.84 12.15
CA LEU A 122 -1.08 3.62 12.97
C LEU A 122 -0.50 3.88 14.38
N LYS A 123 0.23 4.97 14.57
CA LYS A 123 0.73 5.42 15.88
C LYS A 123 -0.38 5.99 16.76
N TYR A 124 -1.32 6.75 16.19
CA TYR A 124 -2.37 7.46 16.95
C TYR A 124 -3.70 6.71 17.05
N VAL A 125 -3.94 5.71 16.21
CA VAL A 125 -5.18 4.94 16.20
C VAL A 125 -4.94 3.44 16.15
N GLU A 126 -5.96 2.69 16.54
CA GLU A 126 -5.97 1.24 16.51
C GLU A 126 -6.02 0.69 15.08
N VAL A 127 -5.50 -0.53 14.90
CA VAL A 127 -5.42 -1.18 13.59
C VAL A 127 -6.81 -1.42 12.99
N THR A 128 -7.83 -1.63 13.83
CA THR A 128 -9.23 -1.76 13.45
C THR A 128 -9.77 -0.47 12.83
N PHE A 129 -9.53 0.68 13.46
CA PHE A 129 -9.91 1.99 12.94
C PHE A 129 -9.10 2.37 11.69
N TYR A 130 -7.80 2.05 11.68
CA TYR A 130 -6.95 2.24 10.51
C TYR A 130 -7.54 1.60 9.26
N GLN A 131 -8.16 0.41 9.38
CA GLN A 131 -8.81 -0.22 8.24
C GLN A 131 -10.04 0.54 7.75
N VAL A 132 -10.84 1.08 8.67
CA VAL A 132 -12.01 1.93 8.34
C VAL A 132 -11.58 3.20 7.63
N ALA A 133 -10.56 3.89 8.18
CA ALA A 133 -9.97 5.06 7.55
C ALA A 133 -9.44 4.73 6.16
N ARG A 134 -8.71 3.61 6.00
CA ARG A 134 -8.15 3.18 4.72
C ARG A 134 -9.20 2.88 3.65
N SER A 135 -10.36 2.34 4.02
CA SER A 135 -11.46 2.13 3.08
C SER A 135 -11.94 3.45 2.45
N LEU A 136 -11.80 4.59 3.14
CA LEU A 136 -12.12 5.92 2.60
C LEU A 136 -11.28 6.28 1.36
N SER A 137 -10.13 5.63 1.14
CA SER A 137 -9.33 5.81 -0.10
C SER A 137 -10.13 5.51 -1.37
N ILE A 138 -11.17 4.68 -1.31
CA ILE A 138 -12.08 4.42 -2.44
C ILE A 138 -12.84 5.69 -2.82
N ASN A 139 -13.33 6.45 -1.84
CA ASN A 139 -14.04 7.71 -2.06
C ASN A 139 -13.13 8.71 -2.78
N PHE A 140 -11.90 8.87 -2.28
CA PHE A 140 -10.90 9.73 -2.90
C PHE A 140 -10.49 9.24 -4.29
N THR A 141 -10.41 7.92 -4.50
CA THR A 141 -10.08 7.34 -5.81
C THR A 141 -11.14 7.69 -6.85
N ILE A 142 -12.42 7.57 -6.50
CA ILE A 142 -13.53 7.96 -7.38
C ILE A 142 -13.49 9.46 -7.65
N LEU A 143 -13.32 10.28 -6.61
CA LEU A 143 -13.23 11.73 -6.72
C LEU A 143 -12.08 12.17 -7.63
N PHE A 144 -10.86 11.68 -7.39
CA PHE A 144 -9.70 12.05 -8.20
C PHE A 144 -9.74 11.46 -9.60
N THR A 145 -10.34 10.28 -9.80
CA THR A 145 -10.56 9.75 -11.16
C THR A 145 -11.54 10.65 -11.94
N TYR A 146 -12.57 11.18 -11.28
CA TYR A 146 -13.49 12.11 -11.91
C TYR A 146 -12.81 13.47 -12.19
N VAL A 147 -12.09 14.04 -11.23
CA VAL A 147 -11.47 15.37 -11.35
C VAL A 147 -10.26 15.38 -12.29
N ILE A 148 -9.35 14.40 -12.15
CA ILE A 148 -8.07 14.36 -12.88
C ILE A 148 -8.23 13.69 -14.25
N LEU A 149 -8.92 12.54 -14.30
CA LEU A 149 -9.08 11.75 -15.53
C LEU A 149 -10.35 12.11 -16.32
N LYS A 150 -11.26 12.93 -15.76
CA LYS A 150 -12.56 13.29 -16.37
C LYS A 150 -13.42 12.09 -16.78
N GLN A 151 -13.20 10.92 -16.16
CA GLN A 151 -13.95 9.71 -16.44
C GLN A 151 -15.21 9.64 -15.58
N LYS A 152 -16.36 9.45 -16.23
CA LYS A 152 -17.63 9.24 -15.53
C LYS A 152 -17.62 7.88 -14.83
N THR A 153 -18.09 7.88 -13.59
CA THR A 153 -18.19 6.68 -12.75
C THR A 153 -19.65 6.20 -12.73
N SER A 154 -19.87 4.88 -12.75
CA SER A 154 -21.21 4.29 -12.70
C SER A 154 -21.95 4.65 -11.41
N SER A 155 -23.27 4.76 -11.48
CA SER A 155 -24.14 5.00 -10.32
C SER A 155 -23.97 3.92 -9.24
N ALA A 156 -23.71 2.67 -9.63
CA ALA A 156 -23.45 1.58 -8.68
C ALA A 156 -22.16 1.81 -7.86
N THR A 157 -21.13 2.39 -8.49
CA THR A 157 -19.87 2.74 -7.82
C THR A 157 -20.06 3.92 -6.85
N LEU A 158 -20.97 4.85 -7.13
CA LEU A 158 -21.35 5.92 -6.20
C LEU A 158 -22.10 5.39 -4.96
N VAL A 159 -22.94 4.37 -5.12
CA VAL A 159 -23.57 3.71 -3.97
C VAL A 159 -22.52 3.07 -3.07
N ALA A 160 -21.52 2.38 -3.65
CA ALA A 160 -20.40 1.81 -2.88
C ALA A 160 -19.63 2.90 -2.11
N CYS A 161 -19.37 4.03 -2.77
CA CYS A 161 -18.74 5.21 -2.18
C CYS A 161 -19.50 5.68 -0.93
N PHE A 162 -20.81 5.85 -1.05
CA PHE A 162 -21.69 6.29 0.03
C PHE A 162 -21.71 5.31 1.21
N ILE A 163 -21.77 4.00 0.95
CA ILE A 163 -21.71 2.96 1.99
C ILE A 163 -20.40 3.04 2.77
N VAL A 164 -19.26 3.19 2.07
CA VAL A 164 -17.96 3.32 2.72
C VAL A 164 -17.88 4.60 3.55
N PHE A 165 -18.41 5.72 3.05
CA PHE A 165 -18.45 6.97 3.79
C PHE A 165 -19.30 6.87 5.07
N LEU A 166 -20.47 6.22 5.00
CA LEU A 166 -21.28 5.94 6.18
C LEU A 166 -20.55 5.04 7.17
N GLY A 167 -19.89 3.99 6.70
CA GLY A 167 -19.07 3.11 7.55
C GLY A 167 -17.95 3.87 8.25
N PHE A 168 -17.30 4.81 7.56
CA PHE A 168 -16.30 5.70 8.15
C PHE A 168 -16.88 6.63 9.21
N ALA A 169 -18.01 7.28 8.94
CA ALA A 169 -18.65 8.17 9.90
C ALA A 169 -19.06 7.42 11.17
N ILE A 170 -19.80 6.32 11.01
CA ILE A 170 -20.29 5.49 12.13
C ILE A 170 -19.10 4.88 12.91
N GLY A 171 -18.09 4.37 12.20
CA GLY A 171 -16.88 3.83 12.82
C GLY A 171 -16.11 4.86 13.63
N SER A 172 -15.99 6.09 13.11
CA SER A 172 -15.32 7.20 13.80
C SER A 172 -16.07 7.63 15.05
N TYR A 173 -17.41 7.69 15.03
CA TYR A 173 -18.19 7.98 16.23
C TYR A 173 -18.13 6.88 17.30
N GLY A 174 -17.89 5.63 16.88
CA GLY A 174 -17.81 4.48 17.78
C GLY A 174 -16.42 4.21 18.37
N GLU A 175 -15.39 4.92 17.92
CA GLU A 175 -14.01 4.68 18.32
C GLU A 175 -13.78 5.15 19.77
N ILE A 176 -13.28 4.26 20.63
CA ILE A 176 -13.04 4.56 22.04
C ILE A 176 -11.82 5.46 22.21
N ASN A 177 -10.74 5.16 21.46
CA ASN A 177 -9.52 5.96 21.44
C ASN A 177 -9.60 7.05 20.37
N PHE A 178 -10.65 7.86 20.43
CA PHE A 178 -10.90 8.91 19.45
C PHE A 178 -9.77 9.96 19.47
N SER A 179 -8.98 10.01 18.40
CA SER A 179 -7.92 10.99 18.22
C SER A 179 -8.13 11.80 16.94
N TRP A 180 -8.32 13.11 17.08
CA TRP A 180 -8.42 14.04 15.95
C TRP A 180 -7.20 13.98 15.03
N ALA A 181 -6.01 13.83 15.62
CA ALA A 181 -4.77 13.67 14.87
C ALA A 181 -4.80 12.37 14.04
N GLY A 182 -5.21 11.25 14.64
CA GLY A 182 -5.34 9.97 13.94
C GLY A 182 -6.32 10.00 12.78
N ILE A 183 -7.46 10.68 12.94
CA ILE A 183 -8.43 10.89 11.86
C ILE A 183 -7.84 11.72 10.74
N PHE A 184 -7.21 12.85 11.05
CA PHE A 184 -6.59 13.71 10.04
C PHE A 184 -5.52 12.95 9.25
N TYR A 185 -4.67 12.19 9.93
CA TYR A 185 -3.66 11.35 9.28
C TYR A 185 -4.27 10.22 8.46
N GLY A 186 -5.35 9.57 8.93
CA GLY A 186 -6.02 8.48 8.20
C GLY A 186 -6.79 8.95 6.95
N VAL A 187 -7.47 10.09 7.03
CA VAL A 187 -8.15 10.71 5.88
C VAL A 187 -7.11 11.22 4.87
N GLY A 188 -6.07 11.90 5.37
CA GLY A 188 -4.96 12.36 4.54
C GLY A 188 -4.25 11.21 3.84
N SER A 189 -3.87 10.16 4.57
CA SER A 189 -3.21 9.00 3.99
C SER A 189 -4.08 8.33 2.92
N SER A 190 -5.38 8.25 3.14
CA SER A 190 -6.34 7.70 2.17
C SER A 190 -6.42 8.51 0.88
N ALA A 191 -6.34 9.85 0.97
CA ALA A 191 -6.26 10.72 -0.20
C ALA A 191 -4.93 10.49 -0.97
N PHE A 192 -3.80 10.41 -0.28
CA PHE A 192 -2.51 10.13 -0.91
C PHE A 192 -2.42 8.71 -1.49
N VAL A 193 -3.05 7.71 -0.88
CA VAL A 193 -3.20 6.35 -1.44
C VAL A 193 -3.94 6.40 -2.78
N ALA A 194 -5.04 7.15 -2.84
CA ALA A 194 -5.83 7.32 -4.07
C ALA A 194 -5.02 8.05 -5.16
N LEU A 195 -4.35 9.14 -4.81
CA LEU A 195 -3.47 9.88 -5.72
C LEU A 195 -2.33 8.99 -6.23
N TYR A 196 -1.68 8.25 -5.34
CA TYR A 196 -0.60 7.33 -5.69
C TYR A 196 -1.09 6.30 -6.70
N GLY A 197 -2.24 5.66 -6.47
CA GLY A 197 -2.81 4.69 -7.41
C GLY A 197 -3.06 5.27 -8.81
N ILE A 198 -3.50 6.52 -8.92
CA ILE A 198 -3.74 7.20 -10.20
C ILE A 198 -2.41 7.57 -10.88
N TYR A 199 -1.47 8.15 -10.14
CA TYR A 199 -0.17 8.54 -10.69
C TYR A 199 0.67 7.32 -11.06
N VAL A 200 0.64 6.21 -10.30
CA VAL A 200 1.30 4.96 -10.70
C VAL A 200 0.83 4.53 -12.08
N LYS A 201 -0.48 4.54 -12.34
CA LYS A 201 -1.02 4.17 -13.67
C LYS A 201 -0.53 5.11 -14.77
N LYS A 202 -0.47 6.42 -14.50
CA LYS A 202 0.01 7.43 -15.45
C LYS A 202 1.52 7.29 -15.74
N THR A 203 2.32 7.05 -14.70
CA THR A 203 3.77 6.93 -14.82
C THR A 203 4.20 5.57 -15.34
N LEU A 204 3.45 4.50 -15.11
CA LEU A 204 3.76 3.16 -15.61
C LEU A 204 3.77 3.12 -17.15
N GLY A 205 2.85 3.85 -17.80
CA GLY A 205 2.86 4.02 -19.26
C GLY A 205 4.06 4.82 -19.79
N ALA A 206 4.70 5.63 -18.94
CA ALA A 206 5.87 6.44 -19.31
C ALA A 206 7.22 5.74 -19.04
N VAL A 207 7.22 4.55 -18.42
CA VAL A 207 8.43 3.78 -18.03
C VAL A 207 8.44 2.40 -18.70
N ASP A 208 8.03 2.35 -19.97
CA ASP A 208 7.95 1.13 -20.79
C ASP A 208 7.21 -0.03 -20.11
N ASN A 209 6.22 0.29 -19.27
CA ASN A 209 5.40 -0.68 -18.54
C ASN A 209 6.19 -1.64 -17.62
N ASN A 210 7.41 -1.28 -17.22
CA ASN A 210 8.25 -2.10 -16.34
C ASN A 210 8.04 -1.74 -14.86
N GLN A 211 7.21 -2.54 -14.17
CA GLN A 211 6.88 -2.34 -12.76
C GLN A 211 8.11 -2.41 -11.84
N TRP A 212 9.11 -3.22 -12.15
CA TRP A 212 10.34 -3.33 -11.35
C TRP A 212 11.19 -2.09 -11.48
N ARG A 213 11.35 -1.56 -12.71
CA ARG A 213 12.03 -0.28 -12.92
C ARG A 213 11.34 0.82 -12.11
N LEU A 214 10.01 0.91 -12.19
CA LEU A 214 9.26 1.89 -11.39
C LEU A 214 9.49 1.71 -9.88
N LEU A 215 9.46 0.48 -9.38
CA LEU A 215 9.71 0.17 -7.97
C LEU A 215 11.11 0.60 -7.54
N HIS A 216 12.15 0.27 -8.31
CA HIS A 216 13.54 0.65 -8.00
C HIS A 216 13.70 2.16 -7.91
N TYR A 217 13.28 2.89 -8.95
CA TYR A 217 13.38 4.35 -8.96
C TYR A 217 12.57 4.97 -7.83
N ASN A 218 11.37 4.47 -7.58
CA ASN A 218 10.51 4.97 -6.52
C ASN A 218 11.11 4.72 -5.13
N THR A 219 11.65 3.53 -4.86
CA THR A 219 12.31 3.21 -3.58
C THR A 219 13.57 4.04 -3.39
N THR A 220 14.43 4.18 -4.40
CA THR A 220 15.66 4.99 -4.31
C THR A 220 15.35 6.46 -4.08
N LEU A 221 14.42 7.04 -4.84
CA LEU A 221 14.00 8.42 -4.65
C LEU A 221 13.27 8.62 -3.32
N ALA A 222 12.52 7.62 -2.83
CA ALA A 222 11.81 7.71 -1.57
C ALA A 222 12.78 7.78 -0.40
N ILE A 223 13.89 7.04 -0.42
CA ILE A 223 14.95 7.14 0.60
C ILE A 223 15.56 8.54 0.60
N LEU A 224 15.83 9.10 -0.59
CA LEU A 224 16.42 10.43 -0.73
C LEU A 224 15.46 11.53 -0.26
N MET A 225 14.16 11.41 -0.52
CA MET A 225 13.14 12.38 -0.11
C MET A 225 12.73 12.24 1.37
N LEU A 226 12.66 11.01 1.88
CA LEU A 226 12.26 10.73 3.25
C LEU A 226 13.41 11.00 4.24
N GLY A 227 14.67 10.82 3.85
CA GLY A 227 15.84 11.08 4.72
C GLY A 227 15.85 12.49 5.35
N PRO A 228 15.76 13.57 4.55
CA PRO A 228 15.65 14.92 5.09
C PRO A 228 14.42 15.13 5.96
N LEU A 229 13.29 14.49 5.65
CA LEU A 229 12.08 14.59 6.46
C LEU A 229 12.27 13.97 7.85
N VAL A 230 13.00 12.85 7.95
CA VAL A 230 13.34 12.19 9.23
C VAL A 230 14.34 13.02 10.04
N LEU A 231 15.24 13.75 9.38
CA LEU A 231 16.15 14.68 10.06
C LEU A 231 15.38 15.90 10.60
N LEU A 232 14.49 16.47 9.79
CA LEU A 232 13.68 17.64 10.15
C LEU A 232 12.60 17.32 11.20
N SER A 233 12.10 16.09 11.26
CA SER A 233 11.12 15.68 12.27
C SER A 233 11.72 15.63 13.67
N GLY A 234 13.05 15.67 13.82
CA GLY A 234 13.75 15.58 15.09
C GLY A 234 13.79 14.16 15.67
N GLU A 235 13.18 13.17 15.00
CA GLU A 235 13.13 11.78 15.48
C GLU A 235 14.55 11.23 15.71
N ILE A 236 15.52 11.51 14.82
CA ILE A 236 16.91 11.03 14.98
C ILE A 236 17.57 11.60 16.25
N GLY A 237 17.34 12.88 16.54
CA GLY A 237 17.91 13.51 17.74
C GLY A 237 17.30 12.94 19.02
N GLU A 238 15.99 12.68 19.03
CA GLU A 238 15.32 12.02 20.15
C GLU A 238 15.74 10.54 20.28
N ILE A 239 15.91 9.83 19.17
CA ILE A 239 16.39 8.44 19.17
C ILE A 239 17.75 8.35 19.85
N MET A 240 18.72 9.19 19.45
CA MET A 240 20.08 9.14 20.00
C MET A 240 20.15 9.54 21.49
N THR A 241 19.14 10.23 22.03
CA THR A 241 19.15 10.75 23.39
C THR A 241 18.23 10.03 24.36
N LYS A 242 17.12 9.44 23.88
CA LYS A 242 16.08 8.81 24.70
C LYS A 242 15.99 7.29 24.54
N VAL A 243 16.71 6.70 23.57
CA VAL A 243 16.62 5.27 23.27
C VAL A 243 17.86 4.55 23.77
N ASP A 244 17.74 3.97 24.97
CA ASP A 244 18.85 3.25 25.63
C ASP A 244 19.10 1.85 25.05
N PHE A 245 18.20 1.35 24.19
CA PHE A 245 18.27 0.01 23.60
C PHE A 245 18.85 -0.02 22.18
N LEU A 246 19.45 1.08 21.70
CA LEU A 246 20.10 1.13 20.38
C LEU A 246 21.27 0.13 20.25
N ASP A 247 21.89 -0.25 21.36
CA ASP A 247 22.96 -1.25 21.39
C ASP A 247 22.42 -2.70 21.34
N SER A 248 21.11 -2.90 21.46
CA SER A 248 20.50 -4.24 21.46
C SER A 248 20.48 -4.84 20.06
N PHE A 249 21.17 -5.98 19.90
CA PHE A 249 21.11 -6.79 18.68
C PHE A 249 19.68 -7.25 18.35
N GLN A 250 18.85 -7.50 19.38
CA GLN A 250 17.47 -7.92 19.19
C GLN A 250 16.61 -6.84 18.53
N PHE A 251 16.83 -5.57 18.88
CA PHE A 251 16.13 -4.44 18.26
C PHE A 251 16.46 -4.35 16.76
N TRP A 252 17.74 -4.37 16.41
CA TRP A 252 18.17 -4.32 15.00
C TRP A 252 17.73 -5.54 14.20
N THR A 253 17.68 -6.71 14.82
CA THR A 253 17.13 -7.92 14.20
C THR A 253 15.64 -7.74 13.89
N LEU A 254 14.85 -7.25 14.85
CA LEU A 254 13.43 -6.97 14.66
C LEU A 254 13.22 -5.93 13.55
N MET A 255 13.96 -4.81 13.59
CA MET A 255 13.92 -3.76 12.56
C MET A 255 14.23 -4.32 11.16
N THR A 256 15.26 -5.15 11.04
CA THR A 256 15.64 -5.79 9.78
C THR A 256 14.56 -6.74 9.28
N ILE A 257 13.95 -7.55 10.16
CA ILE A 257 12.83 -8.44 9.81
C ILE A 257 11.66 -7.62 9.26
N THR A 258 11.34 -6.47 9.85
CA THR A 258 10.27 -5.61 9.30
C THR A 258 10.63 -5.02 7.94
N GLY A 259 11.89 -4.64 7.72
CA GLY A 259 12.39 -4.20 6.41
C GLY A 259 12.29 -5.29 5.34
N ILE A 260 12.71 -6.51 5.67
CA ILE A 260 12.62 -7.68 4.77
C ILE A 260 11.16 -8.00 4.45
N THR A 261 10.28 -7.98 5.46
CA THR A 261 8.85 -8.25 5.26
C THR A 261 8.19 -7.13 4.44
N GLY A 262 8.60 -5.88 4.67
CA GLY A 262 8.20 -4.70 3.91
C GLY A 262 8.66 -4.71 2.44
N PHE A 263 9.79 -5.34 2.13
CA PHE A 263 10.14 -5.66 0.74
C PHE A 263 9.34 -6.86 0.22
N GLY A 264 9.16 -7.88 1.06
CA GLY A 264 8.41 -9.10 0.74
C GLY A 264 7.00 -8.83 0.23
N ILE A 265 6.32 -7.79 0.73
CA ILE A 265 4.98 -7.43 0.23
C ILE A 265 5.00 -7.02 -1.25
N ASN A 266 6.07 -6.35 -1.71
CA ASN A 266 6.20 -5.96 -3.11
C ASN A 266 6.41 -7.19 -3.99
N ILE A 267 7.21 -8.16 -3.53
CA ILE A 267 7.37 -9.47 -4.20
C ILE A 267 6.03 -10.20 -4.25
N ALA A 268 5.33 -10.28 -3.12
CA ALA A 268 4.07 -11.00 -3.02
C ALA A 268 2.99 -10.39 -3.93
N MET A 269 2.88 -9.05 -3.95
CA MET A 269 1.98 -8.35 -4.87
C MET A 269 2.36 -8.58 -6.33
N PHE A 270 3.65 -8.56 -6.67
CA PHE A 270 4.10 -8.84 -8.02
C PHE A 270 3.76 -10.28 -8.43
N LEU A 271 4.06 -11.26 -7.57
CA LEU A 271 3.77 -12.67 -7.81
C LEU A 271 2.26 -12.88 -7.99
N GLN A 272 1.47 -12.21 -7.17
CA GLN A 272 0.02 -12.22 -7.28
C GLN A 272 -0.46 -11.64 -8.61
N VAL A 273 0.00 -10.45 -9.01
CA VAL A 273 -0.38 -9.87 -10.32
C VAL A 273 0.14 -10.70 -11.49
N LYS A 274 1.27 -11.41 -11.34
CA LYS A 274 1.85 -12.27 -12.38
C LYS A 274 1.06 -13.57 -12.59
N TYR A 275 0.62 -14.21 -11.52
CA TYR A 275 -0.04 -15.53 -11.56
C TYR A 275 -1.57 -15.44 -11.43
N THR A 276 -2.11 -14.28 -11.11
CA THR A 276 -3.56 -14.06 -10.96
C THR A 276 -4.02 -12.89 -11.81
N SER A 277 -5.33 -12.78 -12.02
CA SER A 277 -5.91 -11.65 -12.76
C SER A 277 -5.89 -10.36 -11.92
N ALA A 278 -5.93 -9.21 -12.59
CA ALA A 278 -6.10 -7.91 -11.92
C ALA A 278 -7.35 -7.87 -11.02
N LEU A 279 -8.38 -8.62 -11.41
CA LEU A 279 -9.59 -8.85 -10.63
C LEU A 279 -9.30 -9.61 -9.34
N THR A 280 -8.65 -10.77 -9.43
CA THR A 280 -8.33 -11.61 -8.27
C THR A 280 -7.51 -10.84 -7.25
N ASN A 281 -6.56 -10.01 -7.69
CA ASN A 281 -5.79 -9.14 -6.81
C ASN A 281 -6.68 -8.14 -6.04
N THR A 282 -7.67 -7.54 -6.71
CA THR A 282 -8.59 -6.57 -6.09
C THR A 282 -9.48 -7.24 -5.04
N ILE A 283 -10.07 -8.40 -5.36
CA ILE A 283 -10.91 -9.16 -4.43
C ILE A 283 -10.09 -9.68 -3.25
N SER A 284 -8.89 -10.22 -3.54
CA SER A 284 -7.94 -10.72 -2.54
C SER A 284 -7.50 -9.63 -1.57
N GLY A 285 -7.28 -8.39 -2.04
CA GLY A 285 -6.99 -7.24 -1.19
C GLY A 285 -8.12 -6.88 -0.23
N THR A 286 -9.38 -6.93 -0.68
CA THR A 286 -10.56 -6.73 0.19
C THR A 286 -10.68 -7.85 1.21
N ALA A 287 -10.55 -9.11 0.80
CA ALA A 287 -10.61 -10.25 1.71
C ALA A 287 -9.50 -10.21 2.77
N LYS A 288 -8.27 -9.84 2.36
CA LYS A 288 -7.14 -9.61 3.26
C LYS A 288 -7.44 -8.55 4.31
N SER A 289 -8.11 -7.48 3.91
CA SER A 289 -8.53 -6.41 4.81
C SER A 289 -9.54 -6.90 5.85
N CYS A 290 -10.51 -7.74 5.46
CA CYS A 290 -11.45 -8.34 6.41
C CYS A 290 -10.74 -9.22 7.44
N VAL A 291 -9.84 -10.11 6.98
CA VAL A 291 -9.06 -10.99 7.84
C VAL A 291 -8.16 -10.17 8.78
N GLN A 292 -7.54 -9.12 8.27
CA GLN A 292 -6.71 -8.21 9.06
C GLN A 292 -7.49 -7.58 10.21
N THR A 293 -8.71 -7.09 9.96
CA THR A 293 -9.52 -6.47 11.02
C THR A 293 -9.92 -7.47 12.10
N ILE A 294 -10.32 -8.68 11.70
CA ILE A 294 -10.71 -9.74 12.65
C ILE A 294 -9.51 -10.15 13.51
N LEU A 295 -8.35 -10.39 12.88
CA LEU A 295 -7.13 -10.73 13.61
C LEU A 295 -6.66 -9.58 14.51
N ALA A 296 -6.79 -8.34 14.06
CA ALA A 296 -6.43 -7.17 14.88
C ALA A 296 -7.30 -7.07 16.13
N ALA A 297 -8.61 -7.30 15.99
CA ALA A 297 -9.53 -7.35 17.12
C ALA A 297 -9.15 -8.46 18.12
N MET A 298 -8.79 -9.65 17.63
CA MET A 298 -8.44 -10.79 18.46
C MET A 298 -7.08 -10.64 19.16
N ILE A 299 -6.05 -10.19 18.43
CA ILE A 299 -4.67 -10.12 18.92
C ILE A 299 -4.48 -8.95 19.90
N PHE A 300 -5.01 -7.77 19.56
CA PHE A 300 -4.86 -6.59 20.40
C PHE A 300 -5.91 -6.50 21.51
N GLN A 301 -6.89 -7.42 21.53
CA GLN A 301 -8.02 -7.44 22.48
C GLN A 301 -8.68 -6.07 22.64
N ASN A 302 -8.74 -5.28 21.56
CA ASN A 302 -9.33 -3.97 21.58
C ASN A 302 -10.85 -4.09 21.80
N THR A 303 -11.37 -3.29 22.72
CA THR A 303 -12.81 -3.20 22.98
C THR A 303 -13.51 -2.56 21.78
N ILE A 304 -14.07 -3.39 20.90
CA ILE A 304 -14.86 -2.92 19.77
C ILE A 304 -16.27 -2.60 20.27
N THR A 305 -16.64 -1.31 20.25
CA THR A 305 -18.03 -0.91 20.50
C THR A 305 -18.93 -1.43 19.37
N VAL A 306 -20.22 -1.62 19.67
CA VAL A 306 -21.21 -2.04 18.67
C VAL A 306 -21.21 -1.07 17.47
N LEU A 307 -21.08 0.23 17.74
CA LEU A 307 -21.05 1.26 16.70
C LEU A 307 -19.80 1.15 15.81
N ASN A 308 -18.62 0.95 16.41
CA ASN A 308 -17.38 0.71 15.66
C ASN A 308 -17.48 -0.57 14.82
N GLY A 309 -18.01 -1.65 15.40
CA GLY A 309 -18.24 -2.91 14.70
C GLY A 309 -19.13 -2.75 13.46
N VAL A 310 -20.24 -2.01 13.57
CA VAL A 310 -21.11 -1.68 12.43
C VAL A 310 -20.38 -0.85 11.39
N GLY A 311 -19.59 0.15 11.81
CA GLY A 311 -18.78 0.98 10.92
C GLY A 311 -17.77 0.16 10.11
N ILE A 312 -17.05 -0.75 10.77
CA ILE A 312 -16.13 -1.71 10.14
C ILE A 312 -16.86 -2.57 9.12
N LEU A 313 -18.00 -3.16 9.48
CA LEU A 313 -18.77 -4.01 8.57
C LEU A 313 -19.24 -3.26 7.33
N LEU A 314 -19.76 -2.04 7.51
CA LEU A 314 -20.17 -1.18 6.39
C LEU A 314 -18.99 -0.78 5.50
N ALA A 315 -17.85 -0.41 6.08
CA ALA A 315 -16.65 -0.05 5.31
C ALA A 315 -16.12 -1.24 4.51
N LEU A 316 -16.06 -2.44 5.09
CA LEU A 316 -15.64 -3.66 4.42
C LEU A 316 -16.63 -4.09 3.35
N PHE A 317 -17.93 -4.04 3.64
CA PHE A 317 -18.99 -4.36 2.69
C PHE A 317 -18.99 -3.41 1.50
N GLY A 318 -18.92 -2.10 1.75
CA GLY A 318 -18.83 -1.09 0.71
C GLY A 318 -17.56 -1.24 -0.15
N SER A 319 -16.43 -1.61 0.47
CA SER A 319 -15.20 -1.91 -0.26
C SER A 319 -15.34 -3.16 -1.14
N GLY A 320 -16.01 -4.20 -0.65
CA GLY A 320 -16.31 -5.41 -1.42
C GLY A 320 -17.27 -5.16 -2.58
N TYR A 321 -18.34 -4.38 -2.32
CA TYR A 321 -19.29 -3.98 -3.33
C TYR A 321 -18.63 -3.12 -4.42
N TYR A 322 -17.76 -2.18 -4.05
CA TYR A 322 -16.94 -1.42 -5.00
C TYR A 322 -16.11 -2.34 -5.90
N SER A 323 -15.40 -3.30 -5.31
CA SER A 323 -14.60 -4.29 -6.05
C SER A 323 -15.46 -5.12 -7.01
N TYR A 324 -16.66 -5.52 -6.59
CA TYR A 324 -17.62 -6.27 -7.41
C TYR A 324 -18.21 -5.43 -8.56
N VAL A 325 -18.56 -4.17 -8.33
CA VAL A 325 -19.07 -3.29 -9.39
C VAL A 325 -17.98 -3.03 -10.42
N ARG A 326 -16.75 -2.71 -9.98
CA ARG A 326 -15.61 -2.53 -10.88
C ARG A 326 -15.30 -3.79 -11.68
N TYR A 327 -15.48 -4.97 -11.08
CA TYR A 327 -15.38 -6.23 -11.80
C TYR A 327 -16.39 -6.34 -12.94
N ASN A 328 -17.67 -6.11 -12.65
CA ASN A 328 -18.72 -6.20 -13.67
C ASN A 328 -18.52 -5.16 -14.79
N GLU A 329 -18.00 -3.96 -14.46
CA GLU A 329 -17.65 -2.93 -15.45
C GLU A 329 -16.49 -3.37 -16.38
N MET A 330 -15.53 -4.14 -15.88
CA MET A 330 -14.43 -4.65 -16.70
C MET A 330 -14.86 -5.80 -17.60
N MET A 331 -15.78 -6.67 -17.14
CA MET A 331 -16.30 -7.79 -17.93
C MET A 331 -17.31 -7.38 -18.99
N SER A 332 -17.97 -6.23 -18.82
CA SER A 332 -18.97 -5.70 -19.76
C SER A 332 -18.38 -4.80 -20.86
N ARG A 333 -17.07 -4.55 -20.85
CA ARG A 333 -16.33 -3.80 -21.87
C ARG A 333 -15.63 -4.72 -22.87
#